data_AF-A0AB74D8B5-F1
#
_entry.id   AF-A0AB74D8B5-F1
#
_cell.length_a   1.000
_cell.length_b   1.000
_cell.length_c   1.000
_cell.angle_alpha   90.00
_cell.angle_beta   90.00
_cell.angle_gamma   90.00
#
_symmetry.space_group_name_H-M   'P 1'
#
loop_
_entity.id
_entity.type
_entity.pdbx_description
1 polymer ?
#
loop_
_entity_poly.entity_id
_entity_poly.type
_entity_poly.pdbx_seq_one_letter_code
_entity_poly.pdbx_strand_id
1 'polypeptide(L)'
;MARTQQPASAAQANPNLSIDAETISNLRELLDQRKKLDDAVNSAPAEIHSLETELSSVRQQMASLEADIVLVDEAHLPAKQKQIKALGEVLAEKELAVRRKKMLLETLEQRAPDLDEKIEIAIGFVRVEANIASQSLRSDIAEELRGKLHELQLIYAKVRALHGLVRNDRTGDFLQSALIPDLDQCMRIITHNGTYETSPNLLDIRNDDTAAVEAQISEAMRPITEVLVLARKHRPYVPLAKRPAPYVRKGAWDGPGGRVDRPEEPEKPPAHMKTAEEGRAEPYKIKGDSSGLRTRTQPQEMNMSMAMQEAQEFAEKHGLSDGRSNL
;
A
#
# COMPACT_ATOMS: atom_id res chain seq x y z
N MET A 1 -24.40 -31.53 -35.18
CA MET A 1 -25.57 -31.45 -34.27
C MET A 1 -25.29 -30.34 -33.28
N ALA A 2 -26.23 -29.39 -33.17
CA ALA A 2 -26.03 -28.13 -32.47
C ALA A 2 -26.01 -28.32 -30.94
N ARG A 3 -25.05 -27.64 -30.31
CA ARG A 3 -24.91 -27.50 -28.86
C ARG A 3 -25.93 -26.47 -28.37
N THR A 4 -26.86 -26.89 -27.54
CA THR A 4 -27.66 -25.99 -26.70
C THR A 4 -27.35 -26.32 -25.24
N GLN A 5 -26.25 -25.76 -24.74
CA GLN A 5 -26.08 -25.57 -23.30
C GLN A 5 -26.77 -24.25 -22.95
N GLN A 6 -27.92 -24.38 -22.31
CA GLN A 6 -28.65 -23.28 -21.71
C GLN A 6 -28.00 -23.03 -20.33
N PRO A 7 -27.29 -21.91 -20.09
CA PRO A 7 -26.84 -21.61 -18.74
C PRO A 7 -28.07 -21.28 -17.90
N ALA A 8 -28.26 -22.04 -16.82
CA ALA A 8 -29.22 -21.73 -15.78
C ALA A 8 -28.96 -20.30 -15.29
N SER A 9 -30.00 -19.48 -15.30
CA SER A 9 -29.96 -18.12 -14.76
C SER A 9 -29.48 -18.17 -13.32
N ALA A 10 -28.26 -17.70 -13.07
CA ALA A 10 -27.83 -17.34 -11.72
C ALA A 10 -28.86 -16.33 -11.20
N ALA A 11 -29.63 -16.72 -10.18
CA ALA A 11 -30.49 -15.82 -9.47
C ALA A 11 -29.63 -14.63 -9.02
N GLN A 12 -29.90 -13.44 -9.55
CA GLN A 12 -29.32 -12.21 -9.05
C GLN A 12 -29.84 -12.05 -7.62
N ALA A 13 -29.08 -12.54 -6.64
CA ALA A 13 -29.24 -12.14 -5.27
C ALA A 13 -28.93 -10.64 -5.27
N ASN A 14 -29.98 -9.81 -5.25
CA ASN A 14 -29.80 -8.38 -5.07
C ASN A 14 -29.11 -8.21 -3.72
N PRO A 15 -27.90 -7.65 -3.67
CA PRO A 15 -27.20 -7.51 -2.41
C PRO A 15 -28.06 -6.64 -1.50
N ASN A 16 -28.24 -7.09 -0.25
CA ASN A 16 -29.03 -6.37 0.73
C ASN A 16 -28.23 -5.18 1.26
N LEU A 17 -28.11 -4.15 0.43
CA LEU A 17 -27.44 -2.89 0.73
C LEU A 17 -28.42 -1.95 1.44
N SER A 18 -29.01 -2.40 2.55
CA SER A 18 -29.85 -1.54 3.36
C SER A 18 -28.96 -0.67 4.25
N ILE A 19 -28.58 0.50 3.74
CA ILE A 19 -28.23 1.62 4.61
C ILE A 19 -29.56 2.13 5.18
N ASP A 20 -29.58 2.48 6.47
CA ASP A 20 -30.81 2.96 7.08
C ASP A 20 -31.25 4.24 6.36
N ALA A 21 -32.49 4.26 5.88
CA ALA A 21 -33.02 5.42 5.18
C ALA A 21 -33.08 6.64 6.11
N GLU A 22 -33.26 6.39 7.42
CA GLU A 22 -33.31 7.41 8.45
C GLU A 22 -31.95 8.09 8.67
N THR A 23 -30.83 7.34 8.63
CA THR A 23 -29.49 7.94 8.79
C THR A 23 -29.12 8.83 7.62
N ILE A 24 -29.45 8.40 6.40
CA ILE A 24 -29.24 9.21 5.19
C ILE A 24 -30.12 10.46 5.21
N SER A 25 -31.41 10.34 5.57
CA SER A 25 -32.30 11.51 5.64
C SER A 25 -31.83 12.49 6.70
N ASN A 26 -31.44 12.01 7.89
CA ASN A 26 -30.95 12.85 8.97
C ASN A 26 -29.69 13.63 8.57
N LEU A 27 -28.72 12.98 7.90
CA LEU A 27 -27.52 13.68 7.41
C LEU A 27 -27.89 14.75 6.36
N ARG A 28 -28.79 14.44 5.43
CA ARG A 28 -29.25 15.40 4.42
C ARG A 28 -29.93 16.61 5.04
N GLU A 29 -30.80 16.39 6.01
CA GLU A 29 -31.49 17.47 6.73
C GLU A 29 -30.51 18.38 7.47
N LEU A 30 -29.50 17.81 8.15
CA LEU A 30 -28.46 18.60 8.82
C LEU A 30 -27.61 19.40 7.82
N LEU A 31 -27.24 18.82 6.68
CA LEU A 31 -26.50 19.52 5.63
C LEU A 31 -27.34 20.66 5.00
N ASP A 32 -28.64 20.45 4.80
CA ASP A 32 -29.55 21.49 4.34
C ASP A 32 -29.69 22.62 5.36
N GLN A 33 -29.72 22.30 6.65
CA GLN A 33 -29.71 23.30 7.72
C GLN A 33 -28.39 24.09 7.74
N ARG A 34 -27.24 23.42 7.56
CA ARG A 34 -25.93 24.08 7.46
C ARG A 34 -25.90 25.06 6.31
N LYS A 35 -26.35 24.63 5.14
CA LYS A 35 -26.40 25.48 3.94
C LYS A 35 -27.24 26.73 4.17
N LYS A 36 -28.43 26.60 4.78
CA LYS A 36 -29.27 27.75 5.12
C LYS A 36 -28.60 28.70 6.11
N LEU A 37 -27.84 28.18 7.07
CA LEU A 37 -27.06 28.98 8.02
C LEU A 37 -25.95 29.73 7.29
N ASP A 38 -25.17 29.04 6.46
CA ASP A 38 -24.07 29.65 5.69
C ASP A 38 -24.59 30.74 4.74
N ASP A 39 -25.70 30.48 4.04
CA ASP A 39 -26.34 31.48 3.16
C ASP A 39 -26.75 32.73 3.95
N ALA A 40 -27.31 32.57 5.16
CA ALA A 40 -27.73 33.68 6.02
C ALA A 40 -26.54 34.45 6.64
N VAL A 41 -25.47 33.76 7.02
CA VAL A 41 -24.24 34.37 7.53
C VAL A 41 -23.51 35.13 6.43
N ASN A 42 -23.48 34.60 5.21
CA ASN A 42 -22.83 35.23 4.06
C ASN A 42 -23.60 36.47 3.55
N SER A 43 -24.93 36.49 3.64
CA SER A 43 -25.74 37.64 3.21
C SER A 43 -25.78 38.77 4.24
N ALA A 44 -25.69 38.45 5.54
CA ALA A 44 -25.86 39.41 6.63
C ALA A 44 -24.90 40.63 6.58
N PRO A 45 -23.59 40.52 6.25
CA PRO A 45 -22.70 41.68 6.17
C PRO A 45 -23.15 42.72 5.13
N ALA A 46 -23.63 42.27 3.97
CA ALA A 46 -24.12 43.18 2.93
C ALA A 46 -25.40 43.90 3.36
N GLU A 47 -26.32 43.21 4.03
CA GLU A 47 -27.54 43.79 4.58
C GLU A 47 -27.26 44.76 5.74
N ILE A 48 -26.31 44.43 6.61
CA ILE A 48 -25.87 45.32 7.69
C ILE A 48 -25.26 46.59 7.09
N HIS A 49 -24.38 46.45 6.10
CA HIS A 49 -23.77 47.59 5.44
C HIS A 49 -24.81 48.48 4.75
N SER A 50 -25.78 47.90 4.03
CA SER A 50 -26.85 48.68 3.40
C SER A 50 -27.67 49.46 4.45
N LEU A 51 -28.03 48.82 5.57
CA LEU A 51 -28.74 49.49 6.65
C LEU A 51 -27.89 50.60 7.31
N GLU A 52 -26.59 50.39 7.48
CA GLU A 52 -25.68 51.41 8.00
C GLU A 52 -25.53 52.62 7.07
N THR A 53 -25.48 52.39 5.75
CA THR A 53 -25.46 53.48 4.76
C THR A 53 -26.77 54.29 4.79
N GLU A 54 -27.93 53.63 4.84
CA GLU A 54 -29.22 54.29 4.97
C GLU A 54 -29.31 55.11 6.27
N LEU A 55 -28.84 54.55 7.38
CA LEU A 55 -28.80 55.20 8.67
C LEU A 55 -27.90 56.46 8.64
N SER A 56 -26.74 56.38 7.98
CA SER A 56 -25.85 57.53 7.80
C SER A 56 -26.50 58.65 6.97
N SER A 57 -27.25 58.29 5.92
CA SER A 57 -28.01 59.22 5.08
C SER A 57 -29.11 59.93 5.89
N VAL A 58 -29.88 59.19 6.69
CA VAL A 58 -30.91 59.77 7.57
C VAL A 58 -30.29 60.72 8.61
N ARG A 59 -29.15 60.36 9.19
CA ARG A 59 -28.41 61.24 10.12
C ARG A 59 -27.97 62.53 9.44
N GLN A 60 -27.46 62.45 8.22
CA GLN A 60 -27.04 63.62 7.46
C GLN A 60 -28.23 64.53 7.08
N GLN A 61 -29.36 63.94 6.69
CA GLN A 61 -30.61 64.67 6.42
C GLN A 61 -31.11 65.38 7.68
N MET A 62 -31.13 64.69 8.82
CA MET A 62 -31.54 65.27 10.10
C MET A 62 -30.62 66.43 10.50
N ALA A 63 -29.29 66.26 10.43
CA ALA A 63 -28.33 67.32 10.71
C ALA A 63 -28.48 68.54 9.77
N SER A 64 -28.79 68.30 8.49
CA SER A 64 -29.04 69.39 7.54
C SER A 64 -30.31 70.18 7.89
N LEU A 65 -31.39 69.50 8.29
CA LEU A 65 -32.62 70.15 8.71
C LEU A 65 -32.45 70.88 10.05
N GLU A 66 -31.63 70.35 10.97
CA GLU A 66 -31.29 71.03 12.23
C GLU A 66 -30.48 72.31 11.97
N ALA A 67 -29.53 72.29 11.04
CA ALA A 67 -28.80 73.48 10.62
C ALA A 67 -29.73 74.51 9.96
N ASP A 68 -30.65 74.07 9.10
CA ASP A 68 -31.62 74.93 8.42
C ASP A 68 -32.52 75.70 9.41
N ILE A 69 -32.88 75.11 10.56
CA ILE A 69 -33.74 75.76 11.56
C ILE A 69 -33.16 77.10 12.03
N VAL A 70 -31.83 77.23 12.07
CA VAL A 70 -31.16 78.47 12.50
C VAL A 70 -31.34 79.60 11.49
N LEU A 71 -31.62 79.29 10.23
CA LEU A 71 -31.64 80.23 9.10
C LEU A 71 -33.07 80.56 8.61
N VAL A 72 -34.10 80.00 9.22
CA VAL A 72 -35.48 80.04 8.72
C VAL A 72 -36.38 80.95 9.58
N ASP A 73 -37.28 81.69 8.93
CA ASP A 73 -38.26 82.56 9.60
C ASP A 73 -39.21 81.78 10.53
N GLU A 74 -39.68 82.43 11.60
CA GLU A 74 -40.54 81.83 12.65
C GLU A 74 -41.80 81.13 12.09
N ALA A 75 -42.34 81.60 10.96
CA ALA A 75 -43.52 81.01 10.33
C ALA A 75 -43.29 79.57 9.80
N HIS A 76 -42.06 79.22 9.42
CA HIS A 76 -41.72 77.91 8.83
C HIS A 76 -41.06 76.93 9.83
N LEU A 77 -40.65 77.45 10.98
CA LEU A 77 -40.04 76.72 12.10
C LEU A 77 -40.86 75.48 12.54
N PRO A 78 -42.19 75.54 12.77
CA PRO A 78 -42.96 74.38 13.21
C PRO A 78 -43.02 73.26 12.16
N ALA A 79 -42.97 73.58 10.86
CA ALA A 79 -42.96 72.59 9.79
C ALA A 79 -41.63 71.81 9.77
N LYS A 80 -40.49 72.51 9.87
CA LYS A 80 -39.16 71.90 9.96
C LYS A 80 -38.98 71.06 11.22
N GLN A 81 -39.49 71.53 12.37
CA GLN A 81 -39.50 70.73 13.61
C GLN A 81 -40.31 69.44 13.48
N LYS A 82 -41.44 69.47 12.77
CA LYS A 82 -42.23 68.25 12.51
C LYS A 82 -41.47 67.25 11.63
N GLN A 83 -40.73 67.74 10.63
CA GLN A 83 -39.88 66.89 9.78
C GLN A 83 -38.73 66.25 10.57
N ILE A 84 -38.06 66.99 11.45
CA ILE A 84 -37.00 66.44 12.31
C ILE A 84 -37.54 65.36 13.24
N LYS A 85 -38.71 65.58 13.86
CA LYS A 85 -39.35 64.55 14.69
C LYS A 85 -39.63 63.27 13.90
N ALA A 86 -40.17 63.40 12.69
CA ALA A 86 -40.43 62.26 11.81
C ALA A 86 -39.13 61.52 11.42
N LEU A 87 -38.05 62.25 11.09
CA LEU A 87 -36.75 61.63 10.82
C LEU A 87 -36.14 60.97 12.07
N GLY A 88 -36.38 61.52 13.26
CA GLY A 88 -35.96 60.93 14.53
C GLY A 88 -36.60 59.56 14.79
N GLU A 89 -37.88 59.40 14.45
CA GLU A 89 -38.57 58.11 14.52
C GLU A 89 -37.95 57.09 13.53
N VAL A 90 -37.74 57.50 12.27
CA VAL A 90 -37.09 56.66 11.25
C VAL A 90 -35.66 56.27 11.65
N LEU A 91 -34.90 57.19 12.23
CA LEU A 91 -33.54 56.95 12.70
C LEU A 91 -33.54 55.89 13.80
N ALA A 92 -34.43 55.99 14.78
CA ALA A 92 -34.55 55.02 15.87
C ALA A 92 -34.91 53.62 15.34
N GLU A 93 -35.83 53.52 14.37
CA GLU A 93 -36.20 52.27 13.72
C GLU A 93 -35.01 51.62 12.99
N LYS A 94 -34.23 52.42 12.24
CA LYS A 94 -33.05 51.94 11.50
C LYS A 94 -31.92 51.51 12.43
N GLU A 95 -31.66 52.27 13.51
CA GLU A 95 -30.69 51.87 14.54
C GLU A 95 -31.05 50.53 15.19
N LEU A 96 -32.34 50.34 15.48
CA LEU A 96 -32.85 49.09 16.04
C LEU A 96 -32.68 47.94 15.02
N ALA A 97 -33.01 48.17 13.75
CA ALA A 97 -32.83 47.17 12.69
C ALA A 97 -31.37 46.72 12.54
N VAL A 98 -30.41 47.65 12.54
CA VAL A 98 -28.96 47.33 12.51
C VAL A 98 -28.57 46.49 13.72
N ARG A 99 -28.97 46.89 14.94
CA ARG A 99 -28.68 46.12 16.16
C ARG A 99 -29.26 44.71 16.10
N ARG A 100 -30.52 44.55 15.67
CA ARG A 100 -31.16 43.24 15.51
C ARG A 100 -30.42 42.36 14.52
N LYS A 101 -29.98 42.91 13.39
CA LYS A 101 -29.24 42.15 12.37
C LYS A 101 -27.86 41.73 12.84
N LYS A 102 -27.13 42.60 13.56
CA LYS A 102 -25.85 42.25 14.18
C LYS A 102 -25.99 41.15 15.23
N MET A 103 -26.99 41.25 16.11
CA MET A 103 -27.28 40.20 17.10
C MET A 103 -27.69 38.87 16.43
N LEU A 104 -28.48 38.94 15.35
CA LEU A 104 -28.84 37.75 14.58
C LEU A 104 -27.60 37.08 13.99
N LEU A 105 -26.68 37.85 13.39
CA LEU A 105 -25.43 37.30 12.86
C LEU A 105 -24.61 36.60 13.97
N GLU A 106 -24.42 37.26 15.10
CA GLU A 106 -23.69 36.69 16.25
C GLU A 106 -24.35 35.38 16.74
N THR A 107 -25.67 35.36 16.88
CA THR A 107 -26.39 34.14 17.29
C THR A 107 -26.32 33.02 16.26
N LEU A 108 -26.25 33.33 14.95
CA LEU A 108 -26.04 32.32 13.92
C LEU A 108 -24.63 31.74 13.99
N GLU A 109 -23.61 32.59 14.16
CA GLU A 109 -22.21 32.18 14.33
C GLU A 109 -22.02 31.31 15.57
N GLN A 110 -22.71 31.63 16.68
CA GLN A 110 -22.68 30.82 17.90
C GLN A 110 -23.35 29.44 17.72
N ARG A 111 -24.33 29.30 16.82
CA ARG A 111 -25.02 28.02 16.56
C ARG A 111 -24.32 27.15 15.52
N ALA A 112 -23.41 27.71 14.73
CA ALA A 112 -22.63 26.99 13.74
C ALA A 112 -21.86 25.77 14.30
N PRO A 113 -21.10 25.87 15.42
CA PRO A 113 -20.33 24.74 15.94
C PRO A 113 -21.21 23.57 16.40
N ASP A 114 -22.34 23.84 17.06
CA ASP A 114 -23.27 22.79 17.50
C ASP A 114 -23.86 22.00 16.33
N LEU A 115 -24.05 22.67 15.19
CA LEU A 115 -24.56 22.05 13.97
C LEU A 115 -23.47 21.23 13.27
N ASP A 116 -22.23 21.73 13.26
CA ASP A 116 -21.08 21.00 12.72
C ASP A 116 -20.80 19.71 13.50
N GLU A 117 -20.89 19.75 14.83
CA GLU A 117 -20.74 18.55 15.68
C GLU A 117 -21.79 17.49 15.35
N LYS A 118 -23.06 17.90 15.15
CA LYS A 118 -24.13 16.98 14.74
C LYS A 118 -23.89 16.38 13.36
N ILE A 119 -23.35 17.16 12.42
CA ILE A 119 -22.99 16.67 11.08
C ILE A 119 -21.85 15.66 11.18
N GLU A 120 -20.79 15.95 11.92
CA GLU A 120 -19.66 15.04 12.16
C GLU A 120 -20.15 13.68 12.70
N ILE A 121 -21.04 13.72 13.70
CA ILE A 121 -21.65 12.51 14.27
C ILE A 121 -22.48 11.75 13.22
N ALA A 122 -23.33 12.45 12.46
CA ALA A 122 -24.16 11.84 11.42
C ALA A 122 -23.32 11.23 10.28
N ILE A 123 -22.22 11.89 9.89
CA ILE A 123 -21.23 11.35 8.95
C ILE A 123 -20.62 10.06 9.52
N GLY A 124 -20.30 10.04 10.81
CA GLY A 124 -19.82 8.86 11.52
C GLY A 124 -20.77 7.66 11.37
N PHE A 125 -22.06 7.86 11.62
CA PHE A 125 -23.08 6.81 11.45
C PHE A 125 -23.15 6.30 10.01
N VAL A 126 -23.24 7.20 9.03
CA VAL A 126 -23.30 6.80 7.61
C VAL A 126 -22.04 6.04 7.19
N ARG A 127 -20.86 6.42 7.68
CA ARG A 127 -19.61 5.68 7.41
C ARG A 127 -19.64 4.27 7.99
N VAL A 128 -20.15 4.10 9.21
CA VAL A 128 -20.28 2.78 9.85
C VAL A 128 -21.24 1.90 9.05
N GLU A 129 -22.41 2.41 8.68
CA GLU A 129 -23.38 1.65 7.89
C GLU A 129 -22.87 1.31 6.49
N ALA A 130 -22.22 2.27 5.82
CA ALA A 130 -21.58 2.03 4.53
C ALA A 130 -20.49 0.94 4.64
N ASN A 131 -19.70 0.94 5.72
CA ASN A 131 -18.70 -0.09 5.96
C ASN A 131 -19.36 -1.46 6.17
N ILE A 132 -20.40 -1.55 7.01
CA ILE A 132 -21.15 -2.81 7.23
C ILE A 132 -21.75 -3.33 5.92
N ALA A 133 -22.42 -2.47 5.16
CA ALA A 133 -22.99 -2.83 3.86
C ALA A 133 -21.92 -3.29 2.87
N SER A 134 -20.76 -2.62 2.84
CA SER A 134 -19.64 -3.00 1.97
C SER A 134 -19.03 -4.35 2.36
N GLN A 135 -18.94 -4.65 3.67
CA GLN A 135 -18.44 -5.93 4.15
C GLN A 135 -19.41 -7.07 3.83
N SER A 136 -20.72 -6.83 3.99
CA SER A 136 -21.74 -7.80 3.58
C SER A 136 -21.66 -8.10 2.08
N LEU A 137 -21.63 -7.06 1.25
CA LEU A 137 -21.49 -7.22 -0.20
C LEU A 137 -20.20 -7.95 -0.59
N ARG A 138 -19.09 -7.64 0.09
CA ARG A 138 -17.82 -8.33 -0.12
C ARG A 138 -17.95 -9.82 0.17
N SER A 139 -18.61 -10.20 1.26
CA SER A 139 -18.88 -11.59 1.61
C SER A 139 -19.72 -12.29 0.55
N ASP A 140 -20.80 -11.64 0.08
CA ASP A 140 -21.67 -12.18 -0.97
C ASP A 140 -20.89 -12.45 -2.28
N ILE A 141 -20.06 -11.49 -2.69
CA ILE A 141 -19.20 -11.62 -3.88
C ILE A 141 -18.13 -12.71 -3.67
N ALA A 142 -17.56 -12.82 -2.46
CA ALA A 142 -16.59 -13.85 -2.13
C ALA A 142 -17.21 -15.26 -2.25
N GLU A 143 -18.43 -15.44 -1.75
CA GLU A 143 -19.18 -16.70 -1.90
C GLU A 143 -19.51 -17.01 -3.36
N GLU A 144 -19.98 -16.02 -4.13
CA GLU A 144 -20.24 -16.18 -5.56
C GLU A 144 -18.97 -16.60 -6.32
N LEU A 145 -17.84 -15.96 -6.01
CA LEU A 145 -16.53 -16.30 -6.61
C LEU A 145 -16.15 -17.74 -6.28
N ARG A 146 -16.24 -18.16 -5.01
CA ARG A 146 -15.96 -19.54 -4.58
C ARG A 146 -16.87 -20.55 -5.30
N GLY A 147 -18.15 -20.22 -5.48
CA GLY A 147 -19.11 -21.07 -6.20
C GLY A 147 -18.78 -21.27 -7.69
N LYS A 148 -18.15 -20.29 -8.33
CA LYS A 148 -17.78 -20.35 -9.77
C LYS A 148 -16.37 -20.86 -10.05
N LEU A 149 -15.53 -21.00 -9.02
CA LEU A 149 -14.10 -21.27 -9.18
C LEU A 149 -13.77 -22.70 -9.60
N HIS A 150 -14.68 -23.64 -9.36
CA HIS A 150 -14.40 -25.07 -9.48
C HIS A 150 -13.80 -25.47 -10.86
N GLU A 151 -14.38 -24.99 -11.96
CA GLU A 151 -13.88 -25.31 -13.31
C GLU A 151 -12.45 -24.80 -13.54
N LEU A 152 -12.13 -23.61 -13.00
CA LEU A 152 -10.79 -23.03 -13.09
C LEU A 152 -9.78 -23.81 -12.24
N GLN A 153 -10.18 -24.30 -11.06
CA GLN A 153 -9.35 -25.20 -10.24
C GLN A 153 -8.99 -26.48 -11.00
N LEU A 154 -9.94 -27.08 -11.73
CA LEU A 154 -9.67 -28.27 -12.54
C LEU A 154 -8.67 -27.98 -13.66
N ILE A 155 -8.76 -26.83 -14.34
CA ILE A 155 -7.79 -26.43 -15.37
C ILE A 155 -6.42 -26.19 -14.74
N TYR A 156 -6.37 -25.47 -13.62
CA TYR A 156 -5.14 -25.17 -12.91
C TYR A 156 -4.43 -26.45 -12.44
N ALA A 157 -5.18 -27.44 -11.94
CA ALA A 157 -4.68 -28.77 -11.57
C ALA A 157 -4.08 -29.52 -12.78
N LYS A 158 -4.71 -29.46 -13.97
CA LYS A 158 -4.13 -30.05 -15.20
C LYS A 158 -2.78 -29.43 -15.55
N VAL A 159 -2.66 -28.10 -15.47
CA VAL A 159 -1.40 -27.40 -15.75
C VAL A 159 -0.34 -27.73 -14.70
N ARG A 160 -0.73 -27.82 -13.43
CA ARG A 160 0.13 -28.23 -12.32
C ARG A 160 0.69 -29.65 -12.52
N ALA A 161 -0.17 -30.61 -12.83
CA ALA A 161 0.23 -31.98 -13.15
C ALA A 161 1.18 -32.03 -14.35
N LEU A 162 0.84 -31.33 -15.43
CA LEU A 162 1.68 -31.27 -16.63
C LEU A 162 3.07 -30.68 -16.32
N HIS A 163 3.13 -29.58 -15.57
CA HIS A 163 4.40 -28.93 -15.18
C HIS A 163 5.28 -29.85 -14.32
N GLY A 164 4.68 -30.60 -13.38
CA GLY A 164 5.41 -31.55 -12.53
C GLY A 164 6.05 -32.70 -13.32
N LEU A 165 5.39 -33.13 -14.40
CA LEU A 165 5.83 -34.25 -15.24
C LEU A 165 6.83 -33.81 -16.32
N VAL A 166 6.50 -32.74 -17.04
CA VAL A 166 7.32 -32.15 -18.10
C VAL A 166 7.55 -30.69 -17.75
N ARG A 167 8.73 -30.41 -17.22
CA ARG A 167 9.14 -29.04 -16.91
C ARG A 167 9.17 -28.22 -18.19
N ASN A 168 8.28 -27.25 -18.27
CA ASN A 168 8.16 -26.28 -19.34
C ASN A 168 8.05 -24.90 -18.71
N ASP A 169 8.86 -23.96 -19.16
CA ASP A 169 8.90 -22.60 -18.63
C ASP A 169 7.53 -21.94 -18.75
N ARG A 170 6.80 -22.17 -19.85
CA ARG A 170 5.45 -21.60 -20.06
C ARG A 170 4.41 -22.09 -19.05
N THR A 171 4.50 -23.34 -18.61
CA THR A 171 3.58 -23.85 -17.59
C THR A 171 3.96 -23.34 -16.20
N GLY A 172 5.26 -23.10 -15.96
CA GLY A 172 5.74 -22.44 -14.75
C GLY A 172 5.26 -20.98 -14.66
N ASP A 173 5.45 -20.20 -15.74
CA ASP A 173 5.03 -18.81 -15.81
C ASP A 173 3.52 -18.64 -15.63
N PHE A 174 2.72 -19.54 -16.20
CA PHE A 174 1.27 -19.55 -16.00
C PHE A 174 0.92 -19.78 -14.52
N LEU A 175 1.52 -20.76 -13.85
CA LEU A 175 1.24 -21.05 -12.44
C LEU A 175 1.67 -19.89 -11.52
N GLN A 176 2.72 -19.16 -11.87
CA GLN A 176 3.15 -17.96 -11.13
C GLN A 176 2.22 -16.77 -11.36
N SER A 177 1.67 -16.64 -12.57
CA SER A 177 0.83 -15.49 -12.96
C SER A 177 -0.64 -15.68 -12.58
N ALA A 178 -1.13 -16.91 -12.54
CA ALA A 178 -2.53 -17.24 -12.26
C ALA A 178 -2.80 -17.21 -10.75
N LEU A 179 -3.20 -16.05 -10.25
CA LEU A 179 -3.60 -15.82 -8.87
C LEU A 179 -5.06 -15.35 -8.79
N ILE A 180 -5.88 -16.08 -8.03
CA ILE A 180 -7.20 -15.62 -7.62
C ILE A 180 -7.22 -15.55 -6.09
N PRO A 181 -7.12 -14.36 -5.49
CA PRO A 181 -7.12 -14.21 -4.05
C PRO A 181 -8.53 -14.42 -3.48
N ASP A 182 -8.60 -14.83 -2.22
CA ASP A 182 -9.86 -14.79 -1.48
C ASP A 182 -10.23 -13.36 -1.12
N LEU A 183 -11.38 -12.87 -1.59
CA LEU A 183 -11.81 -11.48 -1.40
C LEU A 183 -12.02 -11.12 0.09
N ASP A 184 -12.33 -12.09 0.95
CA ASP A 184 -12.48 -11.84 2.38
C ASP A 184 -11.14 -11.60 3.10
N GLN A 185 -10.06 -12.14 2.55
CA GLN A 185 -8.72 -12.13 3.15
C GLN A 185 -7.67 -11.44 2.27
N CYS A 186 -8.07 -10.89 1.12
CA CYS A 186 -7.15 -10.28 0.18
C CYS A 186 -6.55 -9.02 0.80
N MET A 187 -5.22 -8.99 0.85
CA MET A 187 -4.47 -7.82 1.25
C MET A 187 -3.18 -7.78 0.44
N ARG A 188 -3.09 -6.72 -0.36
CA ARG A 188 -1.90 -6.44 -1.14
C ARG A 188 -0.92 -5.61 -0.31
N ILE A 189 0.26 -6.16 -0.06
CA ILE A 189 1.32 -5.47 0.66
C ILE A 189 2.33 -4.92 -0.35
N ILE A 190 2.54 -3.61 -0.28
CA ILE A 190 3.54 -2.90 -1.09
C ILE A 190 4.75 -2.65 -0.18
N THR A 191 5.87 -3.29 -0.50
CA THR A 191 7.16 -3.08 0.18
C THR A 191 8.16 -2.43 -0.76
N HIS A 192 9.28 -1.93 -0.23
CA HIS A 192 10.38 -1.40 -1.04
C HIS A 192 10.93 -2.42 -2.05
N ASN A 193 10.89 -3.71 -1.70
CA ASN A 193 11.44 -4.80 -2.51
C ASN A 193 10.43 -5.40 -3.50
N GLY A 194 9.19 -4.89 -3.52
CA GLY A 194 8.14 -5.36 -4.43
C GLY A 194 6.77 -5.46 -3.77
N THR A 195 5.79 -5.90 -4.57
CA THR A 195 4.42 -6.12 -4.12
C THR A 195 4.13 -7.61 -4.02
N TYR A 196 3.56 -8.05 -2.91
CA TYR A 196 3.07 -9.42 -2.75
C TYR A 196 1.67 -9.43 -2.14
N GLU A 197 0.92 -10.48 -2.45
CA GLU A 197 -0.39 -10.75 -1.85
C GLU A 197 -0.21 -11.69 -0.67
N THR A 198 -0.86 -11.40 0.46
CA THR A 198 -0.83 -12.31 1.63
C THR A 198 -1.87 -13.41 1.56
N SER A 199 -2.92 -13.24 0.76
CA SER A 199 -4.04 -14.18 0.69
C SER A 199 -3.65 -15.47 -0.04
N PRO A 200 -4.20 -16.63 0.39
CA PRO A 200 -4.03 -17.87 -0.35
C PRO A 200 -4.62 -17.77 -1.77
N ASN A 201 -3.96 -18.42 -2.73
CA ASN A 201 -4.50 -18.56 -4.08
C ASN A 201 -5.62 -19.60 -4.06
N LEU A 202 -6.85 -19.18 -4.31
CA LEU A 202 -8.00 -20.09 -4.32
C LEU A 202 -7.89 -21.17 -5.42
N LEU A 203 -7.11 -20.93 -6.48
CA LEU A 203 -6.83 -21.92 -7.53
C LEU A 203 -5.91 -23.06 -7.06
N ASP A 204 -5.13 -22.82 -6.01
CA ASP A 204 -4.12 -23.79 -5.54
C ASP A 204 -4.71 -24.86 -4.61
N ILE A 205 -5.91 -24.62 -4.07
CA ILE A 205 -6.66 -25.53 -3.19
C ILE A 205 -6.81 -26.91 -3.86
N ARG A 206 -6.52 -27.97 -3.10
CA ARG A 206 -6.60 -29.36 -3.58
C ARG A 206 -7.80 -30.06 -2.98
N ASN A 207 -8.67 -30.53 -3.86
CA ASN A 207 -9.86 -31.34 -3.57
C ASN A 207 -9.78 -32.68 -4.33
N ASP A 208 -10.66 -33.63 -3.98
CA ASP A 208 -10.70 -34.97 -4.59
C ASP A 208 -10.81 -34.91 -6.13
N ASP A 209 -11.62 -33.99 -6.66
CA ASP A 209 -11.76 -33.81 -8.11
C ASP A 209 -10.47 -33.33 -8.78
N THR A 210 -9.78 -32.36 -8.15
CA THR A 210 -8.50 -31.88 -8.67
C THR A 210 -7.45 -32.99 -8.64
N ALA A 211 -7.42 -33.80 -7.57
CA ALA A 211 -6.51 -34.93 -7.44
C ALA A 211 -6.79 -36.03 -8.48
N ALA A 212 -8.07 -36.32 -8.75
CA ALA A 212 -8.47 -37.27 -9.79
C ALA A 212 -8.02 -36.81 -11.18
N VAL A 213 -8.16 -35.51 -11.49
CA VAL A 213 -7.70 -34.94 -12.76
C VAL A 213 -6.18 -34.95 -12.87
N GLU A 214 -5.45 -34.63 -11.79
CA GLU A 214 -3.98 -34.74 -11.76
C GLU A 214 -3.53 -36.18 -12.03
N ALA A 215 -4.21 -37.17 -11.41
CA ALA A 215 -3.92 -38.58 -11.61
C ALA A 215 -4.14 -39.01 -13.07
N GLN A 216 -5.24 -38.59 -13.70
CA GLN A 216 -5.52 -38.86 -15.12
C GLN A 216 -4.42 -38.33 -16.04
N ILE A 217 -3.97 -37.09 -15.83
CA ILE A 217 -2.86 -36.50 -16.61
C ILE A 217 -1.55 -37.26 -16.35
N SER A 218 -1.29 -37.63 -15.08
CA SER A 218 -0.08 -38.36 -14.71
C SER A 218 0.00 -39.76 -15.35
N GLU A 219 -1.14 -40.45 -15.44
CA GLU A 219 -1.23 -41.75 -16.08
C GLU A 219 -1.06 -41.64 -17.60
N ALA A 220 -1.73 -40.66 -18.23
CA ALA A 220 -1.60 -40.42 -19.66
C ALA A 220 -0.16 -40.06 -20.08
N MET A 221 0.57 -39.32 -19.25
CA MET A 221 1.94 -38.86 -19.53
C MET A 221 3.02 -39.82 -19.03
N ARG A 222 2.67 -40.85 -18.24
CA ARG A 222 3.60 -41.85 -17.69
C ARG A 222 4.60 -42.43 -18.71
N PRO A 223 4.20 -42.90 -19.91
CA PRO A 223 5.16 -43.47 -20.85
C PRO A 223 6.20 -42.45 -21.33
N ILE A 224 5.80 -41.19 -21.51
CA ILE A 224 6.71 -40.11 -21.94
C ILE A 224 7.69 -39.78 -20.81
N THR A 225 7.20 -39.67 -19.58
CA THR A 225 8.03 -39.29 -18.43
C THR A 225 9.05 -40.37 -18.09
N GLU A 226 8.69 -41.65 -18.19
CA GLU A 226 9.62 -42.77 -18.03
C GLU A 226 10.77 -42.70 -19.05
N VAL A 227 10.46 -42.46 -20.32
CA VAL A 227 11.47 -42.28 -21.38
C VAL A 227 12.34 -41.04 -21.11
N LEU A 228 11.75 -39.91 -20.70
CA LEU A 228 12.50 -38.72 -20.35
C LEU A 228 13.44 -38.94 -19.16
N VAL A 229 13.04 -39.74 -18.16
CA VAL A 229 13.91 -40.11 -17.04
C VAL A 229 15.09 -40.97 -17.51
N LEU A 230 14.86 -41.92 -18.42
CA LEU A 230 15.95 -42.69 -19.04
C LEU A 230 16.88 -41.78 -19.85
N ALA A 231 16.32 -40.85 -20.64
CA ALA A 231 17.08 -39.89 -21.42
C ALA A 231 17.93 -38.96 -20.54
N ARG A 232 17.42 -38.52 -19.38
CA ARG A 232 18.21 -37.72 -18.42
C ARG A 232 19.40 -38.48 -17.84
N LYS A 233 19.30 -39.81 -17.73
CA LYS A 233 20.41 -40.67 -17.27
C LYS A 233 21.40 -41.01 -18.38
N HIS A 234 21.04 -40.75 -19.64
CA HIS A 234 21.94 -40.98 -20.77
C HIS A 234 23.20 -40.13 -20.60
N ARG A 235 24.35 -40.80 -20.61
CA ARG A 235 25.65 -40.15 -20.68
C ARG A 235 26.17 -40.34 -22.10
N PRO A 236 26.56 -39.26 -22.80
CA PRO A 236 27.15 -39.40 -24.11
C PRO A 236 28.37 -40.31 -24.03
N TYR A 237 28.52 -41.19 -25.02
CA TYR A 237 29.64 -42.10 -25.08
C TYR A 237 30.96 -41.32 -25.15
N VAL A 238 31.82 -41.55 -24.17
CA VAL A 238 33.20 -41.04 -24.17
C VAL A 238 34.12 -42.19 -24.58
N PRO A 239 34.87 -42.08 -25.71
CA PRO A 239 35.85 -43.07 -26.13
C PRO A 239 36.86 -43.38 -25.03
N LEU A 240 37.27 -44.64 -24.89
CA LEU A 240 38.16 -45.09 -23.81
C LEU A 240 39.40 -44.21 -23.62
N ALA A 241 40.03 -43.79 -24.72
CA ALA A 241 41.22 -42.93 -24.71
C ALA A 241 40.99 -41.52 -24.11
N LYS A 242 39.73 -41.04 -24.07
CA LYS A 242 39.34 -39.72 -23.55
C LYS A 242 38.58 -39.81 -22.23
N ARG A 243 38.39 -41.01 -21.67
CA ARG A 243 37.70 -41.15 -20.38
C ARG A 243 38.60 -40.57 -19.30
N PRO A 244 38.07 -39.69 -18.42
CA PRO A 244 38.81 -39.26 -17.25
C PRO A 244 39.17 -40.51 -16.44
N ALA A 245 40.46 -40.67 -16.12
CA ALA A 245 40.91 -41.75 -15.26
C ALA A 245 40.12 -41.69 -13.95
N PRO A 246 39.68 -42.85 -13.41
CA PRO A 246 38.99 -42.86 -12.13
C PRO A 246 39.85 -42.14 -11.10
N TYR A 247 39.25 -41.22 -10.35
CA TYR A 247 39.96 -40.42 -9.37
C TYR A 247 40.56 -41.34 -8.31
N VAL A 248 41.84 -41.65 -8.42
CA VAL A 248 42.61 -42.32 -7.37
C VAL A 248 42.86 -41.24 -6.31
N ARG A 249 42.14 -41.32 -5.19
CA ARG A 249 42.48 -40.52 -4.00
C ARG A 249 43.95 -40.80 -3.67
N LYS A 250 44.82 -39.80 -3.83
CA LYS A 250 46.19 -39.85 -3.30
C LYS A 250 46.10 -40.18 -1.81
N GLY A 251 46.60 -41.35 -1.42
CA GLY A 251 46.69 -41.78 -0.01
C GLY A 251 46.03 -43.11 0.34
N ALA A 252 45.23 -43.73 -0.53
CA ALA A 252 44.69 -45.07 -0.26
C ALA A 252 45.73 -46.15 -0.59
N TRP A 253 46.63 -46.43 0.36
CA TRP A 253 47.56 -47.57 0.29
C TRP A 253 46.84 -48.92 0.57
N ASP A 254 45.63 -48.88 1.13
CA ASP A 254 44.85 -50.05 1.54
C ASP A 254 43.67 -50.34 0.60
N GLY A 255 43.97 -50.63 -0.67
CA GLY A 255 43.01 -51.17 -1.64
C GLY A 255 43.48 -52.51 -2.21
N PRO A 256 42.58 -53.42 -2.64
CA PRO A 256 42.92 -54.78 -3.05
C PRO A 256 43.71 -54.76 -4.37
N GLY A 257 45.03 -54.71 -4.24
CA GLY A 257 46.00 -54.46 -5.31
C GLY A 257 47.22 -53.61 -4.88
N GLY A 258 47.26 -53.14 -3.63
CA GLY A 258 48.38 -52.39 -3.07
C GLY A 258 49.71 -53.14 -3.13
N ARG A 259 50.73 -52.52 -3.74
CA ARG A 259 52.12 -52.98 -3.68
C ARG A 259 52.62 -52.90 -2.24
N VAL A 260 53.29 -53.95 -1.76
CA VAL A 260 53.63 -54.16 -0.34
C VAL A 260 54.84 -53.34 0.12
N ASP A 261 55.67 -52.82 -0.78
CA ASP A 261 56.90 -52.13 -0.37
C ASP A 261 56.75 -50.63 -0.45
N ARG A 262 56.60 -49.99 0.72
CA ARG A 262 56.84 -48.55 0.89
C ARG A 262 58.34 -48.32 0.79
N PRO A 263 58.86 -47.57 -0.20
CA PRO A 263 60.25 -47.15 -0.16
C PRO A 263 60.43 -46.24 1.06
N GLU A 264 61.37 -46.56 1.95
CA GLU A 264 61.78 -45.65 3.02
C GLU A 264 62.29 -44.35 2.37
N GLU A 265 61.55 -43.26 2.54
CA GLU A 265 62.06 -41.95 2.16
C GLU A 265 63.16 -41.57 3.16
N PRO A 266 64.35 -41.15 2.70
CA PRO A 266 65.42 -40.73 3.60
C PRO A 266 64.97 -39.52 4.41
N GLU A 267 65.26 -39.52 5.73
CA GLU A 267 64.99 -38.40 6.63
C GLU A 267 65.63 -37.12 6.07
N LYS A 268 64.78 -36.19 5.63
CA LYS A 268 65.24 -34.84 5.30
C LYS A 268 65.56 -34.12 6.60
N PRO A 269 66.71 -33.44 6.72
CA PRO A 269 67.01 -32.64 7.89
C PRO A 269 65.92 -31.57 8.08
N PRO A 270 65.62 -31.17 9.33
CA PRO A 270 64.53 -30.24 9.62
C PRO A 270 64.72 -28.94 8.85
N ALA A 271 63.67 -28.52 8.14
CA ALA A 271 63.67 -27.27 7.39
C ALA A 271 63.94 -26.11 8.35
N HIS A 272 64.91 -25.25 8.00
CA HIS A 272 65.15 -24.00 8.70
C HIS A 272 63.85 -23.18 8.75
N MET A 273 63.33 -22.94 9.95
CA MET A 273 62.15 -22.11 10.13
C MET A 273 62.52 -20.67 9.76
N LYS A 274 61.86 -20.10 8.74
CA LYS A 274 61.99 -18.68 8.40
C LYS A 274 61.58 -17.82 9.59
N THR A 275 62.30 -16.74 9.84
CA THR A 275 61.93 -15.77 10.88
C THR A 275 60.72 -14.94 10.44
N ALA A 276 60.02 -14.32 11.40
CA ALA A 276 58.78 -13.58 11.15
C ALA A 276 58.92 -12.43 10.14
N GLU A 277 60.14 -11.89 9.95
CA GLU A 277 60.43 -10.85 8.97
C GLU A 277 60.51 -11.41 7.54
N GLU A 278 61.13 -12.58 7.35
CA GLU A 278 61.21 -13.25 6.03
C GLU A 278 59.83 -13.72 5.54
N GLY A 279 58.91 -14.07 6.46
CA GLY A 279 57.54 -14.43 6.13
C GLY A 279 56.66 -13.26 5.67
N ARG A 280 57.02 -12.02 6.02
CA ARG A 280 56.28 -10.80 5.60
C ARG A 280 56.72 -10.27 4.24
N ALA A 281 57.91 -10.62 3.77
CA ALA A 281 58.45 -10.15 2.50
C ALA A 281 57.91 -10.93 1.28
N GLU A 282 57.37 -12.13 1.47
CA GLU A 282 56.81 -12.94 0.39
C GLU A 282 55.30 -12.65 0.20
N PRO A 283 54.85 -12.29 -1.01
CA PRO A 283 53.43 -12.08 -1.27
C PRO A 283 52.65 -13.40 -1.12
N TYR A 284 51.61 -13.37 -0.29
CA TYR A 284 50.79 -14.53 0.04
C TYR A 284 50.12 -15.11 -1.20
N LYS A 285 50.51 -16.34 -1.57
CA LYS A 285 49.82 -17.11 -2.63
C LYS A 285 48.78 -18.02 -1.99
N ILE A 286 47.50 -17.61 -2.09
CA ILE A 286 46.36 -18.48 -1.76
C ILE A 286 46.42 -19.71 -2.67
N LYS A 287 46.77 -20.86 -2.12
CA LYS A 287 46.56 -22.14 -2.81
C LYS A 287 45.08 -22.43 -2.75
N GLY A 288 44.41 -22.38 -3.90
CA GLY A 288 42.97 -22.57 -4.00
C GLY A 288 42.54 -23.94 -3.49
N ASP A 289 41.66 -23.94 -2.49
CA ASP A 289 40.98 -25.14 -2.01
C ASP A 289 39.91 -25.57 -3.02
N SER A 290 39.90 -26.87 -3.33
CA SER A 290 39.10 -27.51 -4.37
C SER A 290 37.64 -27.74 -4.00
N SER A 291 37.00 -26.79 -3.31
CA SER A 291 35.57 -26.83 -2.98
C SER A 291 34.87 -25.60 -3.58
N GLY A 292 34.52 -25.72 -4.86
CA GLY A 292 34.12 -24.63 -5.76
C GLY A 292 32.80 -23.90 -5.48
N LEU A 293 32.46 -23.58 -4.23
CA LEU A 293 31.22 -22.86 -3.86
C LEU A 293 31.38 -21.76 -2.80
N ARG A 294 32.60 -21.42 -2.34
CA ARG A 294 32.80 -20.34 -1.33
C ARG A 294 33.86 -19.28 -1.68
N THR A 295 34.27 -19.12 -2.94
CA THR A 295 35.30 -18.13 -3.32
C THR A 295 34.76 -16.86 -3.98
N ARG A 296 33.44 -16.69 -4.13
CA ARG A 296 32.87 -15.53 -4.83
C ARG A 296 32.56 -14.31 -3.95
N THR A 297 32.47 -14.47 -2.63
CA THR A 297 32.13 -13.36 -1.70
C THR A 297 33.28 -12.90 -0.81
N GLN A 298 34.34 -13.70 -0.61
CA GLN A 298 35.47 -13.31 0.24
C GLN A 298 36.35 -12.15 -0.25
N PRO A 299 36.61 -11.92 -1.56
CA PRO A 299 37.49 -10.81 -1.94
C PRO A 299 36.83 -9.43 -1.71
N GLN A 300 35.50 -9.36 -1.59
CA GLN A 300 34.80 -8.12 -1.25
C GLN A 300 34.75 -7.88 0.26
N GLU A 301 34.63 -8.93 1.07
CA GLU A 301 34.59 -8.80 2.54
C GLU A 301 35.96 -8.43 3.14
N MET A 302 37.08 -8.96 2.61
CA MET A 302 38.42 -8.60 3.11
C MET A 302 38.92 -7.22 2.65
N ASN A 303 38.38 -6.68 1.55
CA ASN A 303 38.68 -5.31 1.13
C ASN A 303 37.90 -4.27 1.93
N MET A 304 36.75 -4.64 2.52
CA MET A 304 35.98 -3.76 3.39
C MET A 304 36.68 -3.51 4.73
N SER A 305 37.30 -4.54 5.33
CA SER A 305 38.04 -4.36 6.59
C SER A 305 39.31 -3.52 6.42
N MET A 306 39.99 -3.66 5.28
CA MET A 306 41.16 -2.84 4.95
C MET A 306 40.77 -1.39 4.62
N ALA A 307 39.69 -1.19 3.86
CA ALA A 307 39.15 0.15 3.59
C ALA A 307 38.61 0.84 4.85
N MET A 308 38.06 0.07 5.81
CA MET A 308 37.67 0.60 7.12
C MET A 308 38.87 1.00 7.96
N GLN A 309 39.95 0.21 7.98
CA GLN A 309 41.20 0.59 8.67
C GLN A 309 41.88 1.80 8.03
N GLU A 310 41.93 1.88 6.70
CA GLU A 310 42.48 3.06 6.00
C GLU A 310 41.62 4.31 6.22
N ALA A 311 40.30 4.18 6.27
CA ALA A 311 39.40 5.28 6.61
C ALA A 311 39.56 5.74 8.08
N GLN A 312 39.81 4.81 8.98
CA GLN A 312 40.02 5.08 10.41
C GLN A 312 41.39 5.74 10.66
N GLU A 313 42.45 5.24 10.01
CA GLU A 313 43.78 5.87 10.03
C GLU A 313 43.77 7.24 9.35
N PHE A 314 43.01 7.42 8.26
CA PHE A 314 42.82 8.73 7.62
C PHE A 314 42.08 9.71 8.54
N ALA A 315 41.03 9.26 9.24
CA ALA A 315 40.29 10.08 10.19
C ALA A 315 41.12 10.49 11.41
N GLU A 316 41.98 9.60 11.92
CA GLU A 316 42.91 9.87 13.02
C GLU A 316 44.04 10.84 12.60
N LYS A 317 44.55 10.69 11.36
CA LYS A 317 45.64 11.53 10.83
C LYS A 317 45.17 12.94 10.42
N HIS A 318 43.88 13.10 10.13
CA HIS A 318 43.26 14.37 9.75
C HIS A 318 42.35 14.98 10.83
N GLY A 319 42.32 14.42 12.04
CA GLY A 319 41.69 15.04 13.22
C GLY A 319 40.16 15.17 13.13
N LEU A 320 39.47 14.21 12.52
CA LEU A 320 38.00 14.22 12.35
C LEU A 320 37.24 13.37 13.37
N SER A 321 37.91 12.86 14.41
CA SER A 321 37.26 12.09 15.48
C SER A 321 36.75 13.00 16.59
N ASP A 322 35.67 13.76 16.35
CA ASP A 322 34.84 14.24 17.45
C ASP A 322 33.38 14.39 17.02
N GLY A 323 32.56 13.53 17.59
CA GLY A 323 31.12 13.47 17.35
C GLY A 323 30.45 12.55 18.35
N ARG A 324 30.60 12.87 19.65
CA ARG A 324 29.76 12.32 20.73
C ARG A 324 28.28 12.48 20.35
N SER A 325 27.59 11.40 20.06
CA SER A 325 26.13 11.38 19.97
C SER A 325 25.57 10.87 21.30
N ASN A 326 24.88 11.78 21.99
CA ASN A 326 23.83 11.42 22.95
C ASN A 326 22.79 10.56 22.25
N LEU A 327 22.61 9.33 22.74
CA LEU A 327 21.35 8.58 22.80
C LEU A 327 21.45 7.66 24.02
#